data_AF-A0A7V9U3S8-F1
#
_entry.id   AF-A0A7V9U3S8-F1
#
_cell.length_a   1.000
_cell.length_b   1.000
_cell.length_c   1.000
_cell.angle_alpha   90.00
_cell.angle_beta   90.00
_cell.angle_gamma   90.00
#
_symmetry.space_group_name_H-M   'P 1'
#
loop_
_entity.id
_entity.type
_entity.pdbx_description
1 polymer ?
#
loop_
_entity_poly.entity_id
_entity_poly.type
_entity_poly.pdbx_seq_one_letter_code
_entity_poly.pdbx_strand_id
1 'polypeptide(L)'
;MIDGDTVEVAVDLGMRITRTVRVRILGFDAPELFSGTVEERADGQRWKAALEEMVLGQQVYLRTEKDRTSFDRYLAHIWRASDGLYVALPDKTMMMGA
;
A
#
# COMPACT_ATOMS: atom_id res chain seq x y z
N MET A 1 6.53 2.51 4.68
CA MET A 1 5.08 2.78 4.70
C MET A 1 4.82 3.97 5.61
N ILE A 2 4.05 4.98 5.19
CA ILE A 2 3.85 6.20 6.00
C ILE A 2 2.57 6.06 6.83
N ASP A 3 1.44 5.95 6.14
CA ASP A 3 0.11 5.72 6.70
C ASP A 3 -0.36 4.32 6.27
N GLY A 4 -1.36 3.75 6.94
CA GLY A 4 -1.79 2.36 6.73
C GLY A 4 -2.13 2.02 5.28
N ASP A 5 -2.36 3.01 4.43
CA ASP A 5 -2.70 2.88 3.02
C ASP A 5 -1.73 3.63 2.08
N THR A 6 -0.69 4.27 2.62
CA THR A 6 0.19 5.17 1.87
C THR A 6 1.62 4.64 1.87
N VAL A 7 2.14 4.36 0.66
CA VAL A 7 3.49 3.84 0.45
C VAL A 7 4.38 4.86 -0.24
N GLU A 8 5.67 4.77 0.05
CA GLU A 8 6.70 5.53 -0.62
C GLU A 8 7.45 4.61 -1.58
N VAL A 9 7.53 5.00 -2.85
CA VAL A 9 8.12 4.21 -3.92
C VAL A 9 9.24 4.99 -4.58
N ALA A 10 10.42 4.39 -4.67
CA ALA A 10 11.52 4.90 -5.45
C ALA A 10 11.34 4.48 -6.91
N VAL A 11 11.08 5.45 -7.78
CA VAL A 11 10.93 5.24 -9.23
C VAL A 11 12.22 5.63 -9.92
N ASP A 12 12.89 4.66 -10.53
CA ASP A 12 14.02 4.90 -11.43
C ASP A 12 13.47 5.27 -12.82
N LEU A 13 13.84 6.45 -13.31
CA LEU A 13 13.45 6.95 -14.63
C LEU A 13 14.58 6.78 -15.66
N GLY A 14 15.65 6.08 -15.29
CA GLY A 14 16.90 6.01 -16.04
C GLY A 14 17.71 7.29 -15.92
N MET A 15 18.81 7.37 -16.68
CA MET A 15 19.64 8.59 -16.78
C MET A 15 20.17 9.11 -15.42
N ARG A 16 20.31 8.22 -14.42
CA ARG A 16 20.64 8.58 -13.02
C ARG A 16 19.61 9.51 -12.35
N ILE A 17 18.36 9.47 -12.82
CA ILE A 17 17.25 10.22 -12.26
C ILE A 17 16.36 9.25 -11.50
N THR A 18 16.28 9.44 -10.19
CA THR A 18 15.36 8.71 -9.32
C THR A 18 14.40 9.70 -8.67
N ARG A 19 13.13 9.33 -8.61
CA ARG A 19 12.10 10.10 -7.91
C ARG A 19 11.44 9.24 -6.86
N THR A 20 11.42 9.75 -5.64
CA THR A 20 10.62 9.18 -4.57
C THR A 20 9.21 9.77 -4.63
N VAL A 21 8.21 8.91 -4.79
CA VAL A 21 6.80 9.32 -4.86
C VAL A 21 5.99 8.64 -3.78
N ARG A 22 5.03 9.37 -3.22
CA ARG A 22 4.06 8.84 -2.26
C ARG A 22 2.76 8.55 -2.99
N VAL A 23 2.26 7.33 -2.86
CA VAL A 23 1.02 6.88 -3.49
C VAL A 23 0.16 6.15 -2.49
N ARG A 24 -1.15 6.32 -2.62
CA ARG A 24 -2.15 5.65 -1.79
C ARG A 24 -2.63 4.40 -2.50
N ILE A 25 -2.62 3.26 -1.82
CA ILE A 25 -2.99 1.98 -2.40
C ILE A 25 -4.50 1.97 -2.62
N LEU A 26 -4.91 1.82 -3.89
CA LEU A 26 -6.33 1.81 -4.24
C LEU A 26 -6.98 0.50 -3.80
N GLY A 27 -8.12 0.63 -3.12
CA GLY A 27 -8.84 -0.52 -2.56
C GLY A 27 -8.29 -1.00 -1.23
N PHE A 28 -7.28 -0.34 -0.64
CA PHE A 28 -6.84 -0.60 0.73
C PHE A 28 -7.29 0.55 1.63
N ASP A 29 -8.40 0.37 2.35
CA ASP A 29 -8.83 1.30 3.39
C ASP A 29 -8.32 0.76 4.71
N ALA A 30 -7.07 1.13 5.03
CA ALA A 30 -6.46 0.72 6.28
C ALA A 30 -7.31 1.29 7.42
N PRO A 31 -7.74 0.47 8.41
CA PRO A 31 -8.32 1.03 9.62
C PRO A 31 -7.31 2.02 10.20
N GLU A 32 -7.81 3.21 10.51
CA GLU A 32 -7.03 4.36 10.98
C GLU A 32 -6.01 3.92 12.04
N LEU A 33 -4.72 3.99 11.71
CA LEU A 33 -3.64 3.50 12.57
C LEU A 33 -3.61 4.19 13.94
N PHE A 34 -4.23 5.37 14.04
CA PHE A 34 -4.18 6.23 15.22
C PHE A 34 -5.55 6.61 15.77
N SER A 35 -6.66 6.43 15.03
CA SER A 35 -8.02 6.67 15.53
C SER A 35 -8.88 5.39 15.46
N GLY A 36 -9.41 4.98 16.61
CA GLY A 36 -10.15 3.72 16.75
C GLY A 36 -9.99 3.09 18.13
N THR A 37 -10.72 2.00 18.35
CA THR A 37 -10.58 1.13 19.53
C THR A 37 -9.21 0.44 19.57
N VAL A 38 -8.83 -0.12 20.73
CA VAL A 38 -7.54 -0.82 20.89
C VAL A 38 -7.39 -1.98 19.90
N GLU A 39 -8.49 -2.67 19.59
CA GLU A 39 -8.55 -3.76 18.63
C GLU A 39 -8.31 -3.27 17.18
N GLU A 40 -8.96 -2.19 16.75
CA GLU A 40 -8.77 -1.62 15.41
C GLU A 40 -7.33 -1.16 15.16
N ARG A 41 -6.66 -0.64 16.20
CA ARG A 41 -5.24 -0.26 16.12
C ARG A 41 -4.31 -1.47 16.01
N ALA A 42 -4.60 -2.54 16.75
CA ALA A 42 -3.83 -3.78 16.68
C ALA A 42 -3.96 -4.45 15.30
N ASP A 43 -5.17 -4.44 14.74
CA ASP A 43 -5.41 -4.90 13.37
C ASP A 43 -4.65 -4.03 12.37
N GLY A 44 -4.74 -2.69 12.48
CA GLY A 44 -3.99 -1.77 11.62
C GLY A 44 -2.48 -2.03 11.61
N GLN A 45 -1.88 -2.36 12.76
CA GLN A 45 -0.47 -2.73 12.85
C GLN A 45 -0.17 -4.09 12.17
N ARG A 46 -1.04 -5.09 12.33
CA ARG A 46 -0.89 -6.38 11.64
C ARG A 46 -0.97 -6.23 10.13
N TRP A 47 -1.91 -5.42 9.66
CA TRP A 47 -2.09 -5.09 8.26
C TRP A 47 -0.85 -4.39 7.68
N LYS A 48 -0.32 -3.40 8.40
CA LYS A 48 0.94 -2.73 8.03
C LYS A 48 2.09 -3.73 7.88
N ALA A 49 2.27 -4.61 8.87
CA ALA A 49 3.36 -5.59 8.85
C ALA A 49 3.23 -6.58 7.68
N ALA A 50 2.02 -7.09 7.41
CA ALA A 50 1.77 -7.98 6.28
C ALA A 50 2.04 -7.30 4.94
N LEU A 51 1.64 -6.03 4.80
CA LEU A 51 1.87 -5.28 3.58
C LEU A 51 3.37 -4.98 3.39
N GLU A 52 4.08 -4.63 4.46
CA GLU A 52 5.54 -4.49 4.45
C GLU A 52 6.23 -5.78 4.01
N GLU A 53 5.80 -6.96 4.49
CA GLU A 53 6.35 -8.24 4.04
C GLU A 53 6.11 -8.50 2.54
N MET A 54 4.97 -8.05 2.01
CA MET A 54 4.62 -8.26 0.60
C MET A 54 5.40 -7.35 -0.36
N VAL A 55 5.63 -6.09 -0.02
CA VAL A 55 6.16 -5.08 -0.96
C VAL A 55 7.48 -4.44 -0.57
N LEU A 56 7.91 -4.49 0.70
CA LEU A 56 9.12 -3.78 1.13
C LEU A 56 10.37 -4.44 0.54
N GLY A 57 11.20 -3.63 -0.12
CA GLY A 57 12.42 -4.11 -0.79
C GLY A 57 12.18 -4.94 -2.06
N GLN A 58 10.92 -5.13 -2.47
CA GLN A 58 10.56 -5.84 -3.69
C GLN A 58 10.42 -4.87 -4.86
N GLN A 59 10.71 -5.34 -6.08
CA GLN A 59 10.29 -4.62 -7.28
C GLN A 59 8.78 -4.79 -7.47
N VAL A 60 8.12 -3.69 -7.85
CA VAL A 60 6.67 -3.66 -8.04
C VAL A 60 6.31 -2.96 -9.35
N TYR A 61 5.24 -3.43 -9.98
CA TYR A 61 4.55 -2.69 -11.02
C TYR A 61 3.51 -1.79 -10.39
N LEU A 62 3.44 -0.55 -10.86
CA LEU A 62 2.56 0.45 -10.30
C LEU A 62 1.72 1.10 -11.41
N ARG A 63 0.39 1.06 -11.27
CA ARG A 63 -0.54 1.78 -12.14
C ARG A 63 -1.18 2.90 -11.34
N THR A 64 -0.82 4.14 -11.64
CA THR A 64 -1.40 5.31 -10.97
C THR A 64 -2.71 5.73 -11.61
N GLU A 65 -3.63 6.18 -10.76
CA GLU A 65 -4.87 6.83 -11.11
C GLU A 65 -4.94 8.17 -10.37
N LYS A 66 -5.44 9.21 -11.03
CA LYS A 66 -5.61 10.51 -10.37
C LYS A 66 -6.78 10.41 -9.40
N ASP A 67 -6.56 10.80 -8.15
CA ASP A 67 -7.68 11.00 -7.23
C ASP A 67 -8.55 12.16 -7.78
N ARG A 68 -9.78 11.83 -8.16
CA ARG A 68 -10.73 12.78 -8.75
C ARG A 68 -11.43 13.63 -7.69
N THR A 69 -11.22 13.33 -6.42
CA THR A 69 -11.91 13.95 -5.29
C THR A 69 -11.04 14.99 -4.62
N SER A 70 -9.86 14.60 -4.13
CA SER A 70 -8.98 15.51 -3.38
C SER A 70 -7.87 16.16 -4.22
N PHE A 71 -7.52 15.56 -5.36
CA PHE A 71 -6.39 15.93 -6.24
C PHE A 71 -5.02 16.07 -5.56
N ASP A 72 -4.93 15.81 -4.25
CA ASP A 72 -3.73 15.97 -3.44
C ASP A 72 -2.71 14.85 -3.72
N ARG A 73 -3.20 13.64 -4.07
CA ARG A 73 -2.38 12.43 -4.18
C ARG A 73 -2.80 11.54 -5.35
N TYR A 74 -1.84 10.74 -5.83
CA TYR A 74 -2.12 9.66 -6.77
C TYR A 74 -2.56 8.40 -6.01
N LEU A 75 -3.64 7.78 -6.49
CA LEU A 75 -4.01 6.43 -6.11
C LEU A 75 -3.21 5.45 -6.97
N ALA A 76 -2.91 4.27 -6.45
CA ALA A 76 -2.11 3.29 -7.15
C ALA A 76 -2.59 1.86 -6.93
N HIS A 77 -2.66 1.13 -8.03
CA HIS A 77 -2.68 -0.33 -8.03
C HIS A 77 -1.24 -0.86 -8.03
N ILE A 78 -0.95 -1.85 -7.19
CA ILE A 78 0.40 -2.39 -7.01
C ILE A 78 0.38 -3.89 -7.32
N TRP A 79 1.36 -4.35 -8.10
CA TRP A 79 1.64 -5.77 -8.30
C TRP A 79 3.09 -6.07 -7.97
N ARG A 80 3.35 -7.17 -7.28
CA ARG A 80 4.72 -7.63 -7.06
C ARG A 80 5.31 -8.15 -8.37
N ALA A 81 6.50 -7.68 -8.73
CA ALA A 81 7.10 -8.03 -10.02
C ALA A 81 7.60 -9.48 -10.07
N SER A 82 7.91 -10.10 -8.94
CA SER A 82 8.45 -11.46 -8.89
C SER A 82 7.44 -12.53 -9.31
N ASP A 83 6.16 -12.37 -8.99
CA ASP A 83 5.12 -13.37 -9.21
C ASP A 83 3.78 -12.81 -9.72
N GLY A 84 3.69 -11.49 -9.91
CA GLY A 84 2.48 -10.82 -10.36
C GLY A 84 1.41 -10.71 -9.27
N LEU A 85 1.73 -10.98 -8.00
CA LEU A 85 0.79 -10.86 -6.89
C LEU A 85 0.20 -9.46 -6.87
N TYR A 86 -1.12 -9.36 -7.07
CA TYR A 86 -1.83 -8.10 -6.93
C TYR A 86 -1.98 -7.75 -5.45
N VAL A 87 -1.37 -6.64 -5.06
CA VAL A 87 -1.39 -6.14 -3.69
C VAL A 87 -2.59 -5.22 -3.54
N ALA A 88 -3.76 -5.84 -3.46
CA ALA A 88 -4.98 -5.25 -2.89
C ALA A 88 -5.44 -6.15 -1.75
N LEU A 89 -6.28 -5.61 -0.86
CA LEU A 89 -6.80 -6.28 0.35
C LEU A 89 -6.74 -7.82 0.28
N PRO A 90 -6.01 -8.48 1.19
CA PRO A 90 -6.45 -9.77 1.66
C PRO A 90 -7.88 -9.56 2.17
N ASP A 91 -8.83 -10.23 1.54
CA ASP A 91 -10.23 -10.23 1.97
C ASP A 91 -10.26 -10.32 3.50
N LYS A 92 -11.04 -9.48 4.21
CA LYS A 92 -11.14 -9.54 5.69
C LYS A 92 -11.45 -10.97 6.17
N THR A 93 -12.09 -11.76 5.31
CA THR A 93 -12.42 -13.18 5.46
C THR A 93 -11.19 -14.11 5.53
N MET A 94 -10.07 -13.78 4.89
CA MET A 94 -8.85 -14.61 4.89
C MET A 94 -8.06 -14.59 6.20
N MET A 95 -8.28 -13.60 7.08
CA MET A 95 -7.63 -13.53 8.40
C MET A 95 -8.47 -14.12 9.55
N MET A 96 -9.70 -14.57 9.29
CA MET A 96 -10.55 -15.28 10.27
C MET A 96 -10.57 -16.81 10.06
N GLY A 97 -9.47 -17.40 9.58
CA GLY A 97 -9.45 -18.83 9.30
C GLY A 97 -8.06 -19.47 9.26
N ALA A 98 -7.52 -19.78 10.45
CA ALA A 98 -6.86 -21.04 10.81
C ALA A 98 -6.57 -21.05 12.32
#